data_AF-A0A3D3H440-F1
#
_entry.id   AF-A0A3D3H440-F1
#
_cell.length_a   1.000
_cell.length_b   1.000
_cell.length_c   1.000
_cell.angle_alpha   90.00
_cell.angle_beta   90.00
_cell.angle_gamma   90.00
#
_symmetry.space_group_name_H-M   'P 1'
#
loop_
_entity.id
_entity.type
_entity.pdbx_description
1 polymer ?
#
loop_
_entity_poly.entity_id
_entity_poly.type
_entity_poly.pdbx_seq_one_letter_code
_entity_poly.pdbx_strand_id
1 'polypeptide(L)'
;MRRITRPHCGIRDGVFPLLCVTPVWPPSARNREDAFMKHVAAGLALCALAAPPLTAQSVHAGDDLETVFDTLDRRLFDVGFNTCNLEESASLVAEDLEFYHDQGGVTHGRDAFIATMEQNICNGRQTSRRERVDGSFRLERLYEDGTLYGVIQFGSHRFLIVDDTGHAEPTGLAEFAHLWLLNDDGVWELSRVLSYAHRAPE
;
A
#
# COMPACT_ATOMS: atom_id res chain seq x y z
N MET A 1 2.64 60.02 33.19
CA MET A 1 4.06 60.35 32.85
C MET A 1 4.61 59.13 32.10
N ARG A 2 4.94 59.18 30.79
CA ARG A 2 6.30 59.44 30.20
C ARG A 2 7.39 58.61 30.92
N ARG A 3 8.23 57.77 30.29
CA ARG A 3 8.67 57.52 28.87
C ARG A 3 8.83 55.98 28.69
N ILE A 4 8.67 55.30 27.55
CA ILE A 4 9.25 55.38 26.18
C ILE A 4 10.78 55.36 26.13
N THR A 5 11.36 54.17 25.85
CA THR A 5 12.65 53.98 25.16
C THR A 5 12.64 52.71 24.29
N ARG A 6 12.76 52.91 22.97
CA ARG A 6 13.19 52.00 21.89
C ARG A 6 13.96 52.90 20.89
N PRO A 7 14.70 52.38 19.89
CA PRO A 7 15.52 51.16 19.82
C PRO A 7 16.97 51.53 19.42
N HIS A 8 17.83 50.56 19.11
CA HIS A 8 18.98 50.78 18.23
C HIS A 8 19.01 49.78 17.07
N CYS A 9 19.12 50.32 15.87
CA CYS A 9 19.32 49.64 14.60
C CYS A 9 20.55 50.31 13.94
N GLY A 10 21.50 49.51 13.44
CA GLY A 10 22.66 50.01 12.71
C GLY A 10 22.45 49.85 11.20
N ILE A 11 22.50 50.97 10.46
CA ILE A 11 22.43 51.00 9.00
C ILE A 11 23.74 51.59 8.47
N ARG A 12 24.30 50.94 7.44
CA ARG A 12 25.19 51.48 6.40
C ARG A 12 25.07 50.57 5.17
N ASP A 13 24.96 51.03 3.93
CA ASP A 13 24.64 52.35 3.37
C ASP A 13 23.84 52.13 2.06
N GLY A 14 23.30 53.19 1.41
CA GLY A 14 22.39 53.09 0.25
C GLY A 14 22.99 52.53 -1.06
N VAL A 15 22.28 52.50 -2.21
CA VAL A 15 21.18 53.38 -2.69
C VAL A 15 20.27 52.68 -3.72
N PHE A 16 18.96 53.03 -3.68
CA PHE A 16 17.85 53.03 -4.70
C PHE A 16 18.13 52.93 -6.22
N PRO A 17 17.10 52.81 -7.12
CA PRO A 17 15.63 52.64 -6.92
C PRO A 17 14.94 51.54 -7.79
N LEU A 18 13.63 51.34 -7.56
CA LEU A 18 12.69 50.68 -8.49
C LEU A 18 12.45 51.52 -9.78
N LEU A 19 12.19 50.86 -10.90
CA LEU A 19 11.31 51.36 -11.97
C LEU A 19 10.54 50.20 -12.64
N CYS A 20 9.21 50.33 -12.72
CA CYS A 20 8.34 49.44 -13.50
C CYS A 20 8.28 49.90 -14.95
N VAL A 21 8.54 49.01 -15.92
CA VAL A 21 8.08 49.17 -17.32
C VAL A 21 7.76 47.80 -17.91
N THR A 22 6.51 47.60 -18.33
CA THR A 22 6.10 46.51 -19.24
C THR A 22 6.15 46.99 -20.69
N PRO A 23 6.68 46.20 -21.64
CA PRO A 23 6.41 46.40 -23.06
C PRO A 23 5.44 45.35 -23.62
N VAL A 24 4.64 45.79 -24.58
CA VAL A 24 3.62 45.01 -25.32
C VAL A 24 4.21 44.38 -26.59
N TRP A 25 3.61 43.27 -27.03
CA TRP A 25 3.93 42.48 -28.23
C TRP A 25 3.77 43.30 -29.55
N PRO A 26 4.59 43.03 -30.59
CA PRO A 26 4.00 42.78 -31.92
C PRO A 26 4.61 41.56 -32.68
N PRO A 27 3.90 40.96 -33.66
CA PRO A 27 4.14 39.59 -34.13
C PRO A 27 4.90 39.49 -35.48
N SER A 28 4.88 38.28 -36.07
CA SER A 28 5.48 37.82 -37.35
C SER A 28 6.86 37.15 -37.22
N ALA A 29 7.27 36.20 -38.08
CA ALA A 29 6.74 35.86 -39.41
C ALA A 29 6.70 34.34 -39.72
N ARG A 30 6.02 33.99 -40.82
CA ARG A 30 5.99 32.64 -41.45
C ARG A 30 7.24 32.40 -42.31
N ASN A 31 7.56 31.12 -42.55
CA ASN A 31 8.09 30.46 -43.76
C ASN A 31 8.17 28.93 -43.43
N ARG A 32 7.69 27.90 -44.16
CA ARG A 32 7.55 27.60 -45.62
C ARG A 32 8.91 27.57 -46.35
N GLU A 33 9.31 26.63 -47.22
CA GLU A 33 8.72 25.51 -48.01
C GLU A 33 9.78 24.36 -48.15
N ASP A 34 9.51 23.06 -48.41
CA ASP A 34 8.31 22.20 -48.35
C ASP A 34 8.75 20.69 -48.35
N ALA A 35 8.59 19.93 -49.44
CA ALA A 35 9.13 18.57 -49.76
C ALA A 35 8.65 17.38 -48.87
N PHE A 36 7.45 16.80 -49.07
CA PHE A 36 6.98 16.05 -50.25
C PHE A 36 7.64 14.66 -50.43
N MET A 37 7.08 13.63 -49.78
CA MET A 37 7.29 12.23 -50.17
C MET A 37 5.94 11.52 -50.27
N LYS A 38 5.67 10.92 -51.43
CA LYS A 38 4.40 10.26 -51.77
C LYS A 38 4.52 8.73 -51.60
N HIS A 39 3.34 8.09 -51.59
CA HIS A 39 3.08 6.65 -51.74
C HIS A 39 3.27 5.79 -50.46
N VAL A 40 2.48 4.74 -50.19
CA VAL A 40 1.16 4.29 -50.70
C VAL A 40 0.56 3.34 -49.64
N ALA A 41 -0.78 3.32 -49.52
CA ALA A 41 -1.66 2.31 -48.92
C ALA A 41 -1.13 1.30 -47.85
N ALA A 42 -1.75 1.32 -46.67
CA ALA A 42 -2.66 0.26 -46.21
C ALA A 42 -3.26 0.63 -44.84
N GLY A 43 -4.57 0.91 -44.78
CA GLY A 43 -5.24 1.19 -43.52
C GLY A 43 -5.50 -0.10 -42.73
N LEU A 44 -4.62 -0.44 -41.79
CA LEU A 44 -4.98 -1.39 -40.73
C LEU A 44 -6.06 -0.74 -39.85
N ALA A 45 -7.25 -1.33 -39.85
CA ALA A 45 -8.27 -1.02 -38.86
C ALA A 45 -7.80 -1.53 -37.49
N LEU A 46 -7.12 -0.67 -36.73
CA LEU A 46 -6.71 -0.99 -35.36
C LEU A 46 -7.97 -0.98 -34.47
N CYS A 47 -8.59 -2.15 -34.30
CA CYS A 47 -9.59 -2.36 -33.26
C CYS A 47 -8.91 -2.17 -31.90
N ALA A 48 -8.98 -0.95 -31.38
CA ALA A 48 -8.63 -0.67 -30.00
C ALA A 48 -9.61 -1.43 -29.09
N LEU A 49 -9.16 -2.59 -28.62
CA LEU A 49 -9.79 -3.29 -27.51
C LEU A 49 -9.65 -2.39 -26.28
N ALA A 50 -10.66 -1.55 -26.05
CA ALA A 50 -10.81 -0.80 -24.82
C ALA A 50 -11.05 -1.82 -23.70
N ALA A 51 -9.96 -2.24 -23.04
CA ALA A 51 -10.06 -2.92 -21.77
C ALA A 51 -10.86 -2.02 -20.82
N PRO A 52 -11.90 -2.53 -20.13
CA PRO A 52 -12.58 -1.75 -19.12
C PRO A 52 -11.54 -1.34 -18.06
N PRO A 53 -11.58 -0.10 -17.54
CA PRO A 53 -10.70 0.26 -16.43
C PRO A 53 -10.94 -0.69 -15.26
N LEU A 54 -9.87 -1.12 -14.59
CA LEU A 54 -9.99 -1.72 -13.27
C LEU A 54 -10.56 -0.65 -12.33
N THR A 55 -11.88 -0.65 -12.17
CA THR A 55 -12.51 0.05 -11.05
C THR A 55 -12.13 -0.73 -9.79
N ALA A 56 -11.28 -0.13 -8.95
CA ALA A 56 -11.16 -0.56 -7.57
C ALA A 56 -12.57 -0.63 -6.98
N GLN A 57 -12.96 -1.79 -6.46
CA GLN A 57 -14.30 -1.98 -5.91
C GLN A 57 -14.35 -1.29 -4.56
N SER A 58 -14.96 -0.09 -4.53
CA SER A 58 -15.24 0.65 -3.30
C SER A 58 -16.19 -0.18 -2.43
N VAL A 59 -15.71 -0.60 -1.26
CA VAL A 59 -16.50 -1.40 -0.32
C VAL A 59 -17.59 -0.50 0.28
N HIS A 60 -18.85 -0.87 0.13
CA HIS A 60 -19.96 -0.11 0.69
C HIS A 60 -20.16 -0.45 2.17
N ALA A 61 -20.64 0.52 2.95
CA ALA A 61 -20.92 0.36 4.38
C ALA A 61 -22.05 -0.64 4.73
N GLY A 62 -22.64 -1.31 3.73
CA GLY A 62 -23.60 -2.40 3.88
C GLY A 62 -23.07 -3.76 3.40
N ASP A 63 -21.82 -3.84 2.96
CA ASP A 63 -21.20 -5.11 2.57
C ASP A 63 -20.96 -5.99 3.81
N ASP A 64 -21.07 -7.30 3.61
CA ASP A 64 -20.74 -8.26 4.66
C ASP A 64 -19.24 -8.21 4.95
N LEU A 65 -18.89 -7.55 6.06
CA LEU A 65 -17.48 -7.44 6.47
C LEU A 65 -16.84 -8.81 6.72
N GLU A 66 -17.59 -9.86 7.08
CA GLU A 66 -17.01 -11.20 7.22
C GLU A 66 -16.50 -11.70 5.86
N THR A 67 -17.31 -11.57 4.80
CA THR A 67 -16.88 -11.85 3.42
C THR A 67 -15.73 -10.94 2.95
N VAL A 68 -15.75 -9.64 3.27
CA VAL A 68 -14.69 -8.70 2.88
C VAL A 68 -13.36 -9.07 3.52
N PHE A 69 -13.33 -9.28 4.84
CA PHE A 69 -12.09 -9.61 5.55
C PHE A 69 -11.65 -11.05 5.35
N ASP A 70 -12.56 -12.00 5.06
CA ASP A 70 -12.15 -13.32 4.55
C ASP A 70 -11.41 -13.18 3.22
N THR A 71 -11.94 -12.38 2.29
CA THR A 71 -11.28 -12.13 1.00
C THR A 71 -9.90 -11.48 1.19
N LEU A 72 -9.77 -10.46 2.05
CA LEU A 72 -8.48 -9.82 2.34
C LEU A 72 -7.47 -10.78 2.99
N ASP A 73 -7.91 -11.60 3.95
CA ASP A 73 -7.10 -12.62 4.61
C ASP A 73 -6.58 -13.67 3.61
N ARG A 74 -7.44 -14.14 2.71
CA ARG A 74 -7.07 -15.06 1.63
C ARG A 74 -6.15 -14.42 0.59
N ARG A 75 -6.39 -13.16 0.20
CA ARG A 75 -5.45 -12.44 -0.69
C ARG A 75 -4.06 -12.33 -0.04
N LEU A 76 -3.99 -12.04 1.25
CA LEU A 76 -2.72 -11.91 1.97
C LEU A 76 -2.02 -13.26 2.16
N PHE A 77 -2.74 -14.33 2.50
CA PHE A 77 -2.13 -15.63 2.84
C PHE A 77 -2.20 -16.68 1.74
N ASP A 78 -3.34 -16.94 1.11
CA ASP A 78 -3.44 -17.91 0.02
C ASP A 78 -2.68 -17.45 -1.23
N VAL A 79 -2.76 -16.16 -1.57
CA VAL A 79 -2.07 -15.60 -2.74
C VAL A 79 -0.71 -15.04 -2.34
N GLY A 80 -0.66 -14.00 -1.50
CA GLY A 80 0.56 -13.30 -1.12
C GLY A 80 1.63 -14.21 -0.52
N PHE A 81 1.37 -14.76 0.67
CA PHE A 81 2.32 -15.59 1.42
C PHE A 81 2.54 -16.97 0.77
N ASN A 82 1.49 -17.75 0.54
CA ASN A 82 1.57 -19.17 0.15
C ASN A 82 2.04 -19.38 -1.30
N THR A 83 1.86 -18.41 -2.20
CA THR A 83 2.41 -18.48 -3.57
C THR A 83 3.59 -17.53 -3.81
N CYS A 84 4.06 -16.85 -2.76
CA CYS A 84 5.14 -15.87 -2.84
C CYS A 84 4.87 -14.72 -3.82
N ASN A 85 3.60 -14.32 -3.96
CA ASN A 85 3.22 -13.13 -4.70
C ASN A 85 3.47 -11.89 -3.84
N LEU A 86 4.72 -11.41 -3.85
CA LEU A 86 5.15 -10.25 -3.08
C LEU A 86 4.45 -8.95 -3.51
N GLU A 87 4.03 -8.83 -4.78
CA GLU A 87 3.28 -7.68 -5.29
C GLU A 87 1.86 -7.63 -4.69
N GLU A 88 1.17 -8.77 -4.63
CA GLU A 88 -0.12 -8.88 -3.95
C GLU A 88 -0.01 -8.52 -2.47
N SER A 89 0.98 -9.06 -1.76
CA SER A 89 1.28 -8.71 -0.36
C SER A 89 1.55 -7.21 -0.19
N ALA A 90 2.33 -6.60 -1.09
CA ALA A 90 2.65 -5.17 -1.07
C ALA A 90 1.42 -4.28 -1.34
N SER A 91 0.46 -4.76 -2.15
CA SER A 91 -0.78 -4.04 -2.48
C SER A 91 -1.78 -3.95 -1.32
N LEU A 92 -1.63 -4.81 -0.32
CA LEU A 92 -2.55 -4.93 0.83
C LEU A 92 -2.07 -4.19 2.08
N VAL A 93 -0.80 -3.79 2.14
CA VAL A 93 -0.17 -3.23 3.35
C VAL A 93 0.08 -1.73 3.21
N ALA A 94 -0.20 -1.01 4.29
CA ALA A 94 0.09 0.42 4.39
C ALA A 94 1.60 0.67 4.25
N GLU A 95 1.97 1.83 3.69
CA GLU A 95 3.38 2.20 3.55
C GLU A 95 4.12 2.25 4.90
N ASP A 96 3.43 2.71 5.95
CA ASP A 96 3.92 2.85 7.32
C ASP A 96 3.80 1.58 8.19
N LEU A 97 3.46 0.42 7.59
CA LEU A 97 3.12 -0.79 8.34
C LEU A 97 4.11 -1.10 9.48
N GLU A 98 3.59 -1.42 10.66
CA GLU A 98 4.39 -1.99 11.75
C GLU A 98 4.02 -3.45 11.95
N PHE A 99 5.03 -4.32 11.94
CA PHE A 99 4.90 -5.74 12.22
C PHE A 99 5.64 -6.11 13.50
N TYR A 100 4.89 -6.61 14.48
CA TYR A 100 5.36 -7.07 15.77
C TYR A 100 5.32 -8.60 15.82
N HIS A 101 6.49 -9.22 15.89
CA HIS A 101 6.64 -10.66 16.04
C HIS A 101 7.32 -10.97 17.38
N ASP A 102 6.64 -11.72 18.25
CA ASP A 102 7.13 -12.13 19.57
C ASP A 102 8.54 -12.80 19.58
N GLN A 103 8.87 -13.57 18.54
CA GLN A 103 10.17 -14.23 18.36
C GLN A 103 11.08 -13.50 17.36
N GLY A 104 10.51 -12.81 16.36
CA GLY A 104 11.26 -12.14 15.29
C GLY A 104 11.65 -10.69 15.56
N GLY A 105 11.06 -10.04 16.56
CA GLY A 105 11.23 -8.61 16.83
C GLY A 105 10.26 -7.73 16.02
N VAL A 106 10.64 -6.48 15.78
CA VAL A 106 9.79 -5.48 15.13
C VAL A 106 10.32 -5.12 13.75
N THR A 107 9.44 -5.05 12.76
CA THR A 107 9.71 -4.56 11.40
C THR A 107 8.86 -3.32 11.12
N HIS A 108 9.43 -2.30 10.49
CA HIS A 108 8.78 -1.03 10.19
C HIS A 108 8.83 -0.72 8.69
N GLY A 109 7.70 -0.33 8.13
CA GLY A 109 7.50 0.01 6.72
C GLY A 109 7.21 -1.21 5.82
N ARG A 110 6.37 -0.98 4.80
CA ARG A 110 6.04 -1.98 3.77
C ARG A 110 7.27 -2.65 3.16
N ASP A 111 8.24 -1.86 2.72
CA ASP A 111 9.40 -2.37 1.99
C ASP A 111 10.25 -3.34 2.84
N ALA A 112 10.42 -3.04 4.13
CA ALA A 112 11.10 -3.92 5.06
C ALA A 112 10.29 -5.19 5.32
N PHE A 113 8.96 -5.09 5.50
CA PHE A 113 8.08 -6.24 5.67
C PHE A 113 8.14 -7.19 4.46
N ILE A 114 8.01 -6.67 3.24
CA ILE A 114 8.10 -7.46 2.01
C ILE A 114 9.50 -8.09 1.85
N ALA A 115 10.57 -7.36 2.15
CA ALA A 115 11.93 -7.91 2.15
C ALA A 115 12.10 -9.04 3.19
N THR A 116 11.48 -8.95 4.37
CA THR A 116 11.51 -10.07 5.34
C THR A 116 10.75 -11.30 4.85
N MET A 117 9.64 -11.12 4.10
CA MET A 117 8.91 -12.22 3.47
C MET A 117 9.76 -12.88 2.37
N GLU A 118 10.36 -12.08 1.49
CA GLU A 118 11.27 -12.56 0.43
C GLU A 118 12.43 -13.40 1.02
N GLN A 119 13.14 -12.85 2.00
CA GLN A 119 14.35 -13.45 2.56
C GLN A 119 14.08 -14.69 3.41
N ASN A 120 12.97 -14.75 4.15
CA ASN A 120 12.71 -15.82 5.12
C ASN A 120 11.72 -16.88 4.60
N ILE A 121 10.69 -16.48 3.85
CA ILE A 121 9.63 -17.35 3.36
C ILE A 121 9.90 -17.76 1.91
N CYS A 122 10.19 -16.79 1.03
CA CYS A 122 10.21 -16.98 -0.43
C CYS A 122 11.60 -17.23 -1.03
N ASN A 123 12.56 -17.64 -0.20
CA ASN A 123 13.96 -17.89 -0.60
C ASN A 123 14.20 -19.24 -1.31
N GLY A 124 13.16 -20.01 -1.60
CA GLY A 124 13.23 -21.27 -2.36
C GLY A 124 13.90 -22.45 -1.64
N ARG A 125 14.29 -22.34 -0.36
CA ARG A 125 14.90 -23.46 0.39
C ARG A 125 13.88 -24.48 0.91
N GLN A 126 12.66 -24.03 1.20
CA GLN A 126 11.55 -24.84 1.68
C GLN A 126 10.24 -24.10 1.37
N THR A 127 9.16 -24.84 1.10
CA THR A 127 7.84 -24.24 0.90
C THR A 127 7.12 -24.13 2.24
N SER A 128 6.96 -22.91 2.75
CA SER A 128 6.13 -22.66 3.94
C SER A 128 4.69 -22.43 3.51
N ARG A 129 3.73 -23.11 4.16
CA ARG A 129 2.29 -22.84 4.02
C ARG A 129 1.75 -22.30 5.33
N ARG A 130 0.96 -21.23 5.27
CA ARG A 130 0.19 -20.64 6.36
C ARG A 130 -1.29 -20.88 6.10
N GLU A 131 -1.98 -21.42 7.10
CA GLU A 131 -3.41 -21.68 7.10
C GLU A 131 -4.07 -20.96 8.27
N ARG A 132 -5.21 -20.33 8.04
CA ARG A 132 -6.05 -19.85 9.15
C ARG A 132 -6.69 -21.05 9.84
N VAL A 133 -6.76 -21.03 11.17
CA VAL A 133 -7.49 -22.05 11.94
C VAL A 133 -8.99 -21.73 11.90
N ASP A 134 -9.79 -22.69 11.42
CA ASP A 134 -11.25 -22.54 11.35
C ASP A 134 -11.87 -22.17 12.70
N GLY A 135 -12.87 -21.29 12.67
CA GLY A 135 -13.57 -20.80 13.87
C GLY A 135 -12.76 -19.84 14.77
N SER A 136 -11.47 -19.58 14.49
CA SER A 136 -10.68 -18.59 15.24
C SER A 136 -10.92 -17.14 14.80
N PHE A 137 -11.48 -16.93 13.60
CA PHE A 137 -11.64 -15.62 12.97
C PHE A 137 -12.68 -14.75 13.70
N ARG A 138 -12.29 -13.53 14.08
CA ARG A 138 -13.17 -12.52 14.70
C ARG A 138 -12.83 -11.12 14.22
N LEU A 139 -13.84 -10.27 14.04
CA LEU A 139 -13.71 -8.88 13.61
C LEU A 139 -14.26 -7.93 14.67
N GLU A 140 -13.55 -6.85 14.96
CA GLU A 140 -14.03 -5.72 15.76
C GLU A 140 -13.99 -4.43 14.94
N ARG A 141 -15.10 -3.70 14.90
CA ARG A 141 -15.24 -2.49 14.06
C ARG A 141 -14.81 -1.24 14.83
N LEU A 142 -14.07 -0.35 14.17
CA LEU A 142 -13.60 0.93 14.71
C LEU A 142 -14.32 2.09 14.05
N TYR A 143 -14.92 2.95 14.88
CA TYR A 143 -15.75 4.08 14.43
C TYR A 143 -15.24 5.40 15.01
N GLU A 144 -15.22 6.44 14.16
CA GLU A 144 -14.99 7.83 14.54
C GLU A 144 -16.26 8.63 14.19
N ASP A 145 -16.89 9.24 15.19
CA ASP A 145 -18.19 9.95 15.07
C ASP A 145 -19.29 9.20 14.28
N GLY A 146 -19.28 7.86 14.39
CA GLY A 146 -20.23 6.97 13.72
C GLY A 146 -19.81 6.51 12.31
N THR A 147 -18.69 7.01 11.79
CA THR A 147 -18.08 6.60 10.52
C THR A 147 -17.12 5.44 10.74
N LEU A 148 -17.28 4.34 10.01
CA LEU A 148 -16.35 3.21 10.05
C LEU A 148 -15.03 3.61 9.40
N TYR A 149 -13.93 3.57 10.13
CA TYR A 149 -12.58 3.92 9.62
C TYR A 149 -11.58 2.77 9.74
N GLY A 150 -11.89 1.74 10.55
CA GLY A 150 -10.97 0.65 10.84
C GLY A 150 -11.66 -0.64 11.22
N VAL A 151 -10.95 -1.75 11.11
CA VAL A 151 -11.35 -3.06 11.64
C VAL A 151 -10.14 -3.76 12.24
N ILE A 152 -10.30 -4.33 13.43
CA ILE A 152 -9.32 -5.25 14.00
C ILE A 152 -9.76 -6.67 13.69
N GLN A 153 -8.95 -7.39 12.91
CA GLN A 153 -9.14 -8.79 12.55
C GLN A 153 -8.25 -9.66 13.44
N PHE A 154 -8.84 -10.68 14.07
CA PHE A 154 -8.17 -11.61 14.97
C PHE A 154 -8.28 -13.05 14.48
N GLY A 155 -7.38 -13.90 14.94
CA GLY A 155 -7.53 -15.36 14.88
C GLY A 155 -6.25 -16.11 15.20
N SER A 156 -6.15 -17.35 14.71
CA SER A 156 -4.95 -18.18 14.80
C SER A 156 -4.52 -18.69 13.44
N HIS A 157 -3.21 -18.87 13.28
CA HIS A 157 -2.60 -19.50 12.11
C HIS A 157 -1.91 -20.80 12.50
N ARG A 158 -1.99 -21.78 11.58
CA ARG A 158 -1.12 -22.95 11.53
C ARG A 158 -0.07 -22.73 10.45
N PHE A 159 1.18 -23.05 10.78
CA PHE A 159 2.29 -23.08 9.84
C PHE A 159 2.61 -24.53 9.52
N LEU A 160 2.90 -24.80 8.24
CA LEU A 160 3.28 -26.10 7.73
C LEU A 160 4.52 -25.94 6.83
N ILE A 161 5.37 -26.97 6.81
CA ILE A 161 6.37 -27.13 5.75
C ILE A 161 5.83 -28.14 4.75
N VAL A 162 5.89 -27.79 3.47
CA VAL A 162 5.50 -28.65 2.34
C VAL A 162 6.76 -29.15 1.64
N ASP A 163 6.87 -30.47 1.48
CA ASP A 163 8.00 -31.10 0.79
C ASP A 163 7.80 -31.20 -0.73
N ASP A 164 8.78 -31.77 -1.44
CA ASP A 164 8.77 -31.94 -2.90
C ASP A 164 7.75 -32.98 -3.40
N THR A 165 7.20 -33.80 -2.50
CA THR A 165 6.09 -34.72 -2.79
C THR A 165 4.71 -34.06 -2.62
N GLY A 166 4.67 -32.85 -2.04
CA GLY A 166 3.44 -32.14 -1.69
C GLY A 166 2.86 -32.55 -0.32
N HIS A 167 3.58 -33.38 0.45
CA HIS A 167 3.21 -33.71 1.82
C HIS A 167 3.47 -32.50 2.73
N ALA A 168 2.55 -32.23 3.66
CA ALA A 168 2.52 -31.00 4.44
C ALA A 168 2.50 -31.32 5.94
N GLU A 169 3.61 -31.03 6.62
CA GLU A 169 3.77 -31.28 8.06
C GLU A 169 3.54 -29.99 8.86
N PRO A 170 2.66 -29.98 9.88
CA PRO A 170 2.55 -28.86 10.82
C PRO A 170 3.87 -28.59 11.55
N THR A 171 4.26 -27.32 11.63
CA THR A 171 5.50 -26.90 12.30
C THR A 171 5.29 -25.82 13.36
N GLY A 172 4.12 -25.18 13.41
CA GLY A 172 3.78 -24.27 14.49
C GLY A 172 2.35 -23.75 14.46
N LEU A 173 1.96 -23.13 15.57
CA LEU A 173 0.74 -22.36 15.73
C LEU A 173 1.09 -20.96 16.24
N ALA A 174 0.33 -19.95 15.83
CA ALA A 174 0.39 -18.61 16.41
C ALA A 174 -0.99 -17.95 16.44
N GLU A 175 -1.12 -16.92 17.26
CA GLU A 175 -2.26 -16.00 17.27
C GLU A 175 -1.88 -14.71 16.56
N PHE A 176 -2.89 -14.03 16.00
CA PHE A 176 -2.68 -12.77 15.32
C PHE A 176 -3.75 -11.73 15.65
N ALA A 177 -3.33 -10.47 15.53
CA ALA A 177 -4.22 -9.32 15.44
C ALA A 177 -3.72 -8.42 14.30
N HIS A 178 -4.61 -8.06 13.39
CA HIS A 178 -4.37 -7.17 12.25
C HIS A 178 -5.24 -5.93 12.41
N LEU A 179 -4.64 -4.74 12.33
CA LEU A 179 -5.38 -3.48 12.19
C LEU A 179 -5.46 -3.13 10.72
N TRP A 180 -6.67 -3.17 10.17
CA TRP A 180 -6.98 -2.64 8.86
C TRP A 180 -7.57 -1.23 9.01
N LEU A 181 -7.10 -0.30 8.20
CA LEU A 181 -7.63 1.06 8.12
C LEU A 181 -8.21 1.31 6.72
N LEU A 182 -9.27 2.09 6.63
CA LEU A 182 -9.84 2.53 5.37
C LEU A 182 -9.14 3.84 4.95
N ASN A 183 -8.52 3.86 3.77
CA ASN A 183 -7.88 5.06 3.24
C ASN A 183 -8.92 6.00 2.57
N ASP A 184 -8.47 7.20 2.17
CA ASP A 184 -9.34 8.23 1.57
C ASP A 184 -10.02 7.80 0.25
N ASP A 185 -9.43 6.82 -0.46
CA ASP A 185 -9.99 6.22 -1.69
C ASP A 185 -11.01 5.10 -1.40
N GLY A 186 -11.26 4.78 -0.12
CA GLY A 186 -12.18 3.71 0.29
C GLY A 186 -11.61 2.30 0.16
N VAL A 187 -10.27 2.16 0.21
CA VAL A 187 -9.54 0.89 0.14
C VAL A 187 -9.04 0.50 1.53
N TRP A 188 -9.14 -0.79 1.87
CA TRP A 188 -8.62 -1.34 3.11
C TRP A 188 -7.12 -1.60 3.02
N GLU A 189 -6.35 -1.01 3.92
CA GLU A 189 -4.91 -1.21 4.06
C GLU A 189 -4.57 -1.83 5.42
N LEU A 190 -3.74 -2.87 5.41
CA LEU A 190 -3.21 -3.50 6.62
C LEU A 190 -2.13 -2.60 7.20
N SER A 191 -2.48 -1.91 8.29
CA SER A 191 -1.66 -0.88 8.92
C SER A 191 -0.80 -1.43 10.05
N ARG A 192 -1.29 -2.40 10.84
CA ARG A 192 -0.51 -3.00 11.94
C ARG A 192 -0.71 -4.50 12.00
N VAL A 193 0.36 -5.26 12.22
CA VAL A 193 0.35 -6.73 12.33
C VAL A 193 0.99 -7.14 13.65
N LEU A 194 0.27 -7.91 14.46
CA LEU A 194 0.81 -8.60 15.62
C LEU A 194 0.75 -10.10 15.34
N SER A 195 1.88 -10.80 15.39
CA SER A 195 1.95 -12.27 15.33
C SER A 195 2.64 -12.77 16.60
N TYR A 196 1.90 -13.49 17.43
CA TYR A 196 2.29 -13.75 18.82
C TYR A 196 1.83 -15.12 19.32
N ALA A 197 2.30 -15.49 20.52
CA ALA A 197 2.04 -16.79 21.14
C ALA A 197 2.48 -17.99 20.25
N HIS A 198 3.57 -17.81 19.51
CA HIS A 198 4.13 -18.85 18.64
C HIS A 198 4.55 -20.07 19.48
N ARG A 199 4.02 -21.24 19.10
CA ARG A 199 4.17 -22.51 19.80
C ARG A 199 4.28 -23.68 18.82
N ALA A 200 4.77 -24.82 19.30
CA ALA A 200 4.75 -26.07 18.56
C ALA A 200 3.30 -26.48 18.18
N PRO A 201 3.10 -27.26 17.11
CA PRO A 201 1.82 -27.89 16.85
C PRO A 201 1.43 -28.88 17.96
N GLU A 202 0.15 -29.18 18.07
CA GLU A 202 -0.43 -30.16 19.02
C GLU A 202 -0.18 -31.61 18.60
#